data_AF-A0A960MCL6-F1
#
_entry.id   AF-A0A960MCL6-F1
#
_cell.length_a   1.000
_cell.length_b   1.000
_cell.length_c   1.000
_cell.angle_alpha   90.00
_cell.angle_beta   90.00
_cell.angle_gamma   90.00
#
_symmetry.space_group_name_H-M   'P 1'
#
loop_
_entity.id
_entity.type
_entity.pdbx_description
1 polymer ?
#
loop_
_entity_poly.entity_id
_entity_poly.type
_entity_poly.pdbx_seq_one_letter_code
_entity_poly.pdbx_strand_id
1 'polypeptide(L)'
;MSHRPSSSPRSKDPVEIERAEAWVGDAVLALAARRWILREDGKVDGAKQARLTSNQFLSACGNPTSVEARIGRIYEADGLEAAFAHIEETLFPLVEKQEKNRGRRR
;
A
#
# COMPACT_ATOMS: atom_id res chain seq x y z
N MET A 1 -49.91 -9.36 -16.55
CA MET A 1 -49.12 -9.72 -15.35
C MET A 1 -47.65 -9.41 -15.64
N SER A 2 -47.17 -8.24 -15.21
CA SER A 2 -45.78 -7.81 -15.45
C SER A 2 -44.85 -8.47 -14.44
N HIS A 3 -43.96 -9.36 -14.88
CA HIS A 3 -42.86 -9.83 -14.05
C HIS A 3 -41.73 -8.81 -14.12
N ARG A 4 -41.52 -8.07 -13.03
CA ARG A 4 -40.26 -7.33 -12.81
C ARG A 4 -39.19 -8.35 -12.42
N PRO A 5 -38.00 -8.36 -13.06
CA PRO A 5 -36.88 -9.10 -12.51
C PRO A 5 -36.42 -8.38 -11.23
N SER A 6 -36.50 -9.08 -10.10
CA SER A 6 -35.85 -8.67 -8.86
C SER A 6 -34.35 -8.83 -9.05
N SER A 7 -33.64 -7.72 -9.27
CA SER A 7 -32.18 -7.71 -9.28
C SER A 7 -31.68 -7.61 -7.84
N SER A 8 -31.50 -8.77 -7.19
CA SER A 8 -30.69 -8.85 -5.98
C SER A 8 -29.24 -8.45 -6.33
N PRO A 9 -28.57 -7.57 -5.58
CA PRO A 9 -27.19 -7.21 -5.88
C PRO A 9 -26.33 -8.47 -5.67
N ARG A 10 -25.73 -8.97 -6.75
CA ARG A 10 -24.71 -10.03 -6.66
C ARG A 10 -23.60 -9.52 -5.73
N SER A 11 -23.32 -10.25 -4.66
CA SER A 11 -22.13 -10.03 -3.84
C SER A 11 -20.91 -9.92 -4.76
N LYS A 12 -20.10 -8.86 -4.60
CA LYS A 12 -18.92 -8.61 -5.44
C LYS A 12 -17.95 -9.80 -5.39
N ASP A 13 -17.26 -10.08 -6.50
CA ASP A 13 -16.24 -11.12 -6.58
C ASP A 13 -15.12 -10.82 -5.54
N PRO A 14 -14.70 -11.77 -4.69
CA PRO A 14 -13.62 -11.57 -3.74
C PRO A 14 -12.33 -10.99 -4.35
N VAL A 15 -12.02 -11.33 -5.60
CA VAL A 15 -10.86 -10.80 -6.33
C VAL A 15 -11.05 -9.33 -6.66
N GLU A 16 -12.26 -8.90 -7.02
CA GLU A 16 -12.56 -7.49 -7.27
C GLU A 16 -12.52 -6.67 -5.98
N ILE A 17 -12.94 -7.26 -4.85
CA ILE A 17 -12.83 -6.64 -3.53
C ILE A 17 -11.36 -6.41 -3.17
N GLU A 18 -10.52 -7.46 -3.26
CA GLU A 18 -9.09 -7.33 -2.93
C GLU A 18 -8.40 -6.29 -3.81
N ARG A 19 -8.73 -6.22 -5.11
CA ARG A 19 -8.18 -5.21 -6.01
C ARG A 19 -8.63 -3.79 -5.65
N ALA A 20 -9.89 -3.61 -5.24
CA ALA A 20 -10.38 -2.32 -4.80
C ALA A 20 -9.70 -1.87 -3.50
N GLU A 21 -9.54 -2.79 -2.54
CA GLU A 21 -8.79 -2.55 -1.29
C GLU A 21 -7.33 -2.20 -1.61
N ALA A 22 -6.69 -2.92 -2.52
CA ALA A 22 -5.32 -2.66 -2.95
C ALA A 22 -5.17 -1.30 -3.63
N TRP A 23 -6.14 -0.90 -4.45
CA TRP A 23 -6.14 0.41 -5.11
C TRP A 23 -6.14 1.56 -4.10
N VAL A 24 -6.94 1.45 -3.02
CA VAL A 24 -6.92 2.41 -1.92
C VAL A 24 -5.60 2.33 -1.15
N GLY A 25 -5.14 1.12 -0.86
CA GLY A 25 -3.89 0.86 -0.17
C GLY A 25 -2.65 1.44 -0.86
N ASP A 26 -2.56 1.35 -2.19
CA ASP A 26 -1.48 1.95 -2.98
C ASP A 26 -1.43 3.48 -2.79
N ALA A 27 -2.59 4.15 -2.82
CA ALA A 27 -2.64 5.59 -2.59
C ALA A 27 -2.16 5.98 -1.18
N VAL A 28 -2.56 5.21 -0.15
CA VAL A 28 -2.12 5.40 1.22
C VAL A 28 -0.62 5.13 1.37
N LEU A 29 -0.12 4.05 0.77
CA LEU A 29 1.30 3.70 0.76
C LEU A 29 2.14 4.78 0.07
N ALA A 30 1.68 5.31 -1.07
CA ALA A 30 2.35 6.40 -1.78
C ALA A 30 2.44 7.67 -0.93
N LEU A 31 1.38 8.01 -0.18
CA LEU A 31 1.41 9.14 0.74
C LEU A 31 2.38 8.90 1.90
N ALA A 32 2.33 7.71 2.53
CA ALA A 32 3.24 7.34 3.61
C ALA A 32 4.71 7.44 3.17
N ALA A 33 5.04 6.88 2.00
CA ALA A 33 6.38 6.93 1.42
C ALA A 33 6.85 8.37 1.17
N ARG A 34 5.99 9.24 0.62
CA ARG A 34 6.34 10.66 0.40
C ARG A 34 6.59 11.38 1.73
N ARG A 35 5.75 11.17 2.74
CA ARG A 35 5.94 11.77 4.07
C ARG A 35 7.24 11.31 4.72
N TRP A 36 7.54 10.02 4.62
CA TRP A 36 8.78 9.45 5.14
C TRP A 36 10.00 10.04 4.43
N ILE A 37 10.00 10.10 3.09
CA ILE A 37 11.10 10.69 2.32
C ILE A 37 11.32 12.16 2.69
N LEU A 38 10.25 12.95 2.82
CA LEU A 38 10.36 14.35 3.23
C LEU A 38 10.92 14.49 4.65
N ARG A 39 10.54 13.59 5.57
CA ARG A 39 11.03 13.58 6.95
C ARG A 39 12.51 13.19 7.04
N GLU A 40 12.89 12.10 6.39
CA GLU A 40 14.24 11.51 6.51
C GLU A 40 15.27 12.22 5.62
N ASP A 41 14.90 12.59 4.39
CA ASP A 41 15.84 13.15 3.42
C ASP A 41 15.74 14.69 3.28
N GLY A 42 14.68 15.30 3.82
CA GLY A 42 14.44 16.75 3.73
C GLY A 42 14.18 17.27 2.32
N LYS A 43 13.91 16.38 1.34
CA LYS A 43 13.74 16.73 -0.08
C LYS A 43 12.78 15.78 -0.78
N VAL A 44 12.25 16.21 -1.93
CA VAL A 44 11.49 15.34 -2.82
C VAL A 44 12.43 14.38 -3.54
N ASP A 45 12.18 13.08 -3.41
CA ASP A 45 12.88 12.02 -4.17
C ASP A 45 11.88 11.04 -4.77
N GLY A 46 11.41 11.33 -5.99
CA GLY A 46 10.48 10.47 -6.71
C GLY A 46 11.06 9.11 -7.09
N ALA A 47 12.38 9.04 -7.32
CA ALA A 47 13.04 7.77 -7.64
C ALA A 47 13.09 6.85 -6.42
N LYS A 48 13.32 7.40 -5.22
CA LYS A 48 13.21 6.65 -3.96
C LYS A 48 11.77 6.23 -3.73
N GLN A 49 10.79 7.13 -3.88
CA GLN A 49 9.38 6.79 -3.73
C GLN A 49 8.96 5.61 -4.61
N ALA A 50 9.28 5.65 -5.90
CA ALA A 50 8.95 4.57 -6.83
C ALA A 50 9.58 3.22 -6.43
N ARG A 51 10.76 3.22 -5.80
CA ARG A 51 11.37 1.99 -5.27
C ARG A 51 10.60 1.45 -4.06
N LEU A 52 10.25 2.33 -3.11
CA LEU A 52 9.57 1.95 -1.86
C LEU A 52 8.16 1.40 -2.08
N THR A 53 7.51 1.81 -3.17
CA THR A 53 6.15 1.37 -3.51
C THR A 53 6.13 0.38 -4.68
N SER A 54 7.28 -0.15 -5.09
CA SER A 54 7.33 -1.09 -6.22
C SER A 54 6.86 -2.49 -5.81
N ASN A 55 6.20 -3.20 -6.73
CA ASN A 55 5.90 -4.63 -6.53
C ASN A 55 7.13 -5.46 -6.19
N GLN A 56 8.30 -5.12 -6.73
CA GLN A 56 9.55 -5.79 -6.40
C GLN A 56 9.91 -5.63 -4.92
N PHE A 57 9.75 -4.43 -4.37
CA PHE A 57 9.95 -4.18 -2.95
C PHE A 57 8.89 -4.90 -2.10
N LEU A 58 7.61 -4.76 -2.44
CA LEU A 58 6.51 -5.38 -1.70
C LEU A 58 6.57 -6.91 -1.72
N SER A 59 7.12 -7.51 -2.78
CA SER A 59 7.36 -8.95 -2.88
C SER A 59 8.29 -9.49 -1.80
N ALA A 60 9.13 -8.64 -1.18
CA ALA A 60 9.94 -9.04 -0.02
C ALA A 60 9.12 -9.18 1.27
N CYS A 61 7.90 -8.63 1.29
CA CYS A 61 6.98 -8.62 2.44
C CYS A 61 5.82 -9.62 2.25
N GLY A 62 5.46 -9.93 1.01
CA GLY A 62 4.34 -10.82 0.66
C GLY A 62 3.87 -10.59 -0.77
N ASN A 63 2.68 -11.10 -1.12
CA ASN A 63 2.07 -10.75 -2.41
C ASN A 63 1.78 -9.24 -2.45
N PRO A 64 2.26 -8.48 -3.46
CA PRO A 64 2.10 -7.03 -3.52
C PRO A 64 0.65 -6.55 -3.38
N THR A 65 -0.27 -7.14 -4.14
CA THR A 65 -1.70 -6.79 -4.09
C THR A 65 -2.28 -7.06 -2.71
N SER A 66 -1.94 -8.17 -2.07
CA SER A 66 -2.44 -8.48 -0.73
C SER A 66 -1.84 -7.57 0.35
N VAL A 67 -0.60 -7.10 0.18
CA VAL A 67 0.03 -6.11 1.07
C VAL A 67 -0.71 -4.77 0.95
N GLU A 68 -0.93 -4.30 -0.26
CA GLU A 68 -1.70 -3.07 -0.52
C GLU A 68 -3.13 -3.20 0.00
N ALA A 69 -3.81 -4.32 -0.27
CA ALA A 69 -5.17 -4.56 0.21
C ALA A 69 -5.27 -4.53 1.73
N ARG A 70 -4.27 -5.07 2.44
CA ARG A 70 -4.19 -4.96 3.90
C ARG A 70 -4.10 -3.50 4.35
N ILE A 71 -3.25 -2.69 3.70
CA ILE A 71 -3.14 -1.26 4.00
C ILE A 71 -4.48 -0.56 3.77
N GLY A 72 -5.14 -0.84 2.65
CA GLY A 72 -6.46 -0.30 2.32
C GLY A 72 -7.51 -0.65 3.38
N ARG A 73 -7.57 -1.92 3.80
CA ARG A 73 -8.49 -2.35 4.87
C ARG A 73 -8.24 -1.66 6.21
N ILE A 74 -6.98 -1.50 6.62
CA ILE A 74 -6.64 -0.79 7.86
C ILE A 74 -7.05 0.68 7.76
N TYR A 75 -6.79 1.32 6.62
CA TYR A 75 -7.22 2.69 6.38
C TYR A 75 -8.75 2.86 6.49
N GLU A 76 -9.52 1.96 5.85
CA GLU A 76 -10.99 2.03 5.87
C GLU A 76 -11.56 1.76 7.26
N ALA A 77 -10.94 0.89 8.05
CA ALA A 77 -11.40 0.54 9.39
C ALA A 77 -10.99 1.57 10.46
N ASP A 78 -9.72 1.97 10.45
CA ASP A 78 -9.05 2.63 11.58
C ASP A 78 -8.44 3.99 11.21
N GLY A 79 -8.54 4.39 9.95
CA GLY A 79 -8.06 5.69 9.46
C GLY A 79 -6.59 5.73 9.08
N LEU A 80 -6.14 6.93 8.72
CA LEU A 80 -4.85 7.16 8.08
C LEU A 80 -3.67 6.93 9.04
N GLU A 81 -3.82 7.34 10.30
CA GLU A 81 -2.79 7.19 11.34
C GLU A 81 -2.49 5.72 11.62
N ALA A 82 -3.51 4.87 11.70
CA ALA A 82 -3.36 3.43 11.89
C ALA A 82 -2.68 2.76 10.69
N ALA A 83 -3.05 3.15 9.46
CA ALA A 83 -2.42 2.65 8.25
C ALA A 83 -0.94 3.07 8.17
N PHE A 84 -0.60 4.29 8.58
CA PHE A 84 0.78 4.75 8.65
C PHE A 84 1.59 3.99 9.70
N ALA A 85 1.05 3.80 10.92
CA ALA A 85 1.72 2.98 11.93
C ALA A 85 2.02 1.57 11.41
N HIS A 86 1.05 0.93 10.74
CA HIS A 86 1.27 -0.37 10.11
C HIS A 86 2.40 -0.36 9.08
N ILE A 87 2.46 0.64 8.20
CA ILE A 87 3.52 0.78 7.19
C ILE A 87 4.89 1.02 7.84
N GLU A 88 4.95 1.88 8.86
CA GLU A 88 6.18 2.19 9.59
C GLU A 88 6.74 0.96 10.32
N GLU A 89 5.87 0.13 10.91
CA GLU A 89 6.27 -1.09 11.62
C GLU A 89 6.69 -2.22 10.66
N THR A 90 6.02 -2.35 9.51
CA THR A 90 6.18 -3.53 8.64
C THR A 90 7.09 -3.31 7.44
N LEU A 91 7.07 -2.12 6.81
CA LEU A 91 7.78 -1.87 5.56
C LEU A 91 9.08 -1.08 5.77
N PHE A 92 9.06 -0.02 6.59
CA PHE A 92 10.22 0.88 6.70
C PHE A 92 11.51 0.27 7.27
N PRO A 93 11.48 -0.73 8.19
CA PRO A 93 12.70 -1.43 8.59
C PRO A 93 13.42 -2.10 7.41
N LEU A 94 12.66 -2.55 6.40
CA LEU A 94 13.21 -3.16 5.19
C LEU A 94 13.78 -2.09 4.24
N VAL A 95 13.12 -0.93 4.16
CA VAL A 95 13.60 0.23 3.40
C VAL A 95 14.99 0.66 3.88
N GLU A 96 15.14 0.86 5.20
CA GLU A 96 16.42 1.27 5.76
C GLU A 96 17.54 0.26 5.46
N LYS A 97 17.24 -1.04 5.56
CA LYS A 97 18.20 -2.10 5.24
C LYS A 97 18.61 -2.05 3.77
N GLN A 98 17.68 -1.81 2.85
CA GLN A 98 17.99 -1.70 1.42
C GLN A 98 18.82 -0.44 1.11
N GLU A 99 18.49 0.70 1.70
CA GLU A 99 19.21 1.95 1.47
C GLU A 99 20.64 1.90 2.03
N LYS A 100 20.85 1.33 3.24
CA LYS A 100 22.18 1.07 3.80
C LYS A 100 23.03 0.18 2.87
N ASN A 101 22.42 -0.87 2.30
CA ASN A 101 23.11 -1.75 1.36
C ASN A 101 23.42 -1.06 0.02
N ARG A 102 22.59 -0.13 -0.45
CA ARG A 102 22.86 0.66 -1.67
C ARG A 102 24.00 1.65 -1.46
N GLY A 103 24.05 2.31 -0.30
CA GLY A 103 25.15 3.22 0.06
C GLY A 103 26.52 2.51 0.10
N ARG A 104 26.55 1.24 0.52
CA ARG A 104 27.78 0.41 0.53
C ARG A 104 28.24 -0.08 -0.84
N ARG A 105 27.38 -0.05 -1.87
CA ARG A 105 27.67 -0.55 -3.22
C ARG A 105 28.07 0.57 -4.19
N ARG A 106 28.15 1.81 -3.72
CA ARG A 106 28.65 2.98 -4.45
C ARG A 106 30.03 3.32 -3.93
#